data_AF-A0A8X6K6I1-F1
#
_entry.id   AF-A0A8X6K6I1-F1
#
_cell.length_a   1.000
_cell.length_b   1.000
_cell.length_c   1.000
_cell.angle_alpha   90.00
_cell.angle_beta   90.00
_cell.angle_gamma   90.00
#
_symmetry.space_group_name_H-M   'P 1'
#
loop_
_entity.id
_entity.type
_entity.pdbx_description
1 polymer ?
#
loop_
_entity_poly.entity_id
_entity_poly.type
_entity_poly.pdbx_seq_one_letter_code
_entity_poly.pdbx_strand_id
1 'polypeptide(L)'
;MDDFITARRKDDAVVSVCQDNKKKNVLILGLNQAARNLLKYEEGNLLNKPLINILSARAADDMKNYLEYTENGHDLLDILPKVIDFSLTDAKGEDIRTKVKVFRTAQFASNKINYELLIRDISLSHKLGIFRDEYLMALLSSLFLQNSASSKTILDKEIFYAELDGKIDLRFGYAFNRDSFNAKPKDKTSSYSYLRFLYLQQVYSNTQMGFNVKAGVSGIANLKALDIEKLDMEEWYFIIKNQELGSIEYGKRSLVSQSMLINTSKIYAAAGGVNGHWTNYANLRGDHKKDGDPGYDQDEVFWVKPNIYSDYNGLELGLKQSSINYISPEIYNFQLGFSYVPGKNNLQYSNLIAAGLSYKNGLSDDINFTTALTGEFARENLTGCLDGTPEGYGCRNQLLHWNFGLKLKLFDLDCIFSYGNGGKSGEKRNPETNNTYYMNAGIAYRSDSYKSSLTYFSSGRDIAGEGTNELTSYALSLENSLFLGTSYYFDIVKFSTKEPKIENNNSGYVFLAGLKLSF
;
A
#
# COMPACT_ATOMS: atom_id res chain seq x y z
N MET A 1 57.23 -19.17 -10.08
CA MET A 1 57.04 -18.09 -9.09
C MET A 1 55.69 -18.38 -8.49
N ASP A 2 55.70 -18.84 -7.24
CA ASP A 2 54.66 -19.68 -6.66
C ASP A 2 53.31 -18.96 -6.50
N ASP A 3 52.26 -19.63 -6.97
CA ASP A 3 50.85 -19.23 -6.94
C ASP A 3 50.34 -19.11 -5.50
N PHE A 4 50.12 -17.88 -5.02
CA PHE A 4 49.39 -17.58 -3.78
C PHE A 4 48.30 -16.54 -4.04
N ILE A 5 47.14 -16.95 -4.56
CA ILE A 5 45.89 -16.15 -4.50
C ILE A 5 44.68 -17.09 -4.50
N THR A 6 44.04 -17.35 -3.34
CA THR A 6 42.68 -17.92 -3.33
C THR A 6 41.64 -16.82 -3.10
N ALA A 7 41.54 -15.88 -4.03
CA ALA A 7 40.43 -14.91 -4.03
C ALA A 7 39.14 -15.64 -4.46
N ARG A 8 38.13 -15.71 -3.58
CA ARG A 8 36.85 -16.36 -3.89
C ARG A 8 35.96 -15.51 -4.81
N ARG A 9 36.27 -14.22 -4.98
CA ARG A 9 35.57 -13.26 -5.87
C ARG A 9 36.58 -12.41 -6.62
N LYS A 10 36.25 -12.04 -7.87
CA LYS A 10 37.12 -11.30 -8.79
C LYS A 10 37.55 -9.93 -8.26
N ASP A 11 36.75 -9.32 -7.39
CA ASP A 11 36.94 -7.94 -6.90
C ASP A 11 37.46 -7.84 -5.45
N ASP A 12 37.79 -8.97 -4.82
CA ASP A 12 38.31 -8.97 -3.45
C ASP A 12 39.77 -8.45 -3.43
N ALA A 13 40.06 -7.41 -2.66
CA ALA A 13 41.42 -6.89 -2.48
C ALA A 13 42.21 -7.80 -1.55
N VAL A 14 43.38 -8.29 -2.00
CA VAL A 14 44.24 -9.19 -1.23
C VAL A 14 45.66 -8.66 -1.17
N VAL A 15 46.23 -8.59 0.04
CA VAL A 15 47.62 -8.24 0.31
C VAL A 15 48.32 -9.40 1.02
N SER A 16 49.38 -9.90 0.43
CA SER A 16 50.20 -10.98 1.00
C SER A 16 51.34 -10.38 1.81
N VAL A 17 51.56 -10.87 3.02
CA VAL A 17 52.56 -10.34 3.96
C VAL A 17 53.36 -11.46 4.62
N CYS A 18 54.60 -11.17 5.01
CA CYS A 18 55.47 -12.07 5.76
C CYS A 18 55.92 -11.39 7.03
N GLN A 19 55.64 -12.03 8.16
CA GLN A 19 56.27 -11.74 9.44
C GLN A 19 57.57 -12.55 9.54
N ASP A 20 58.70 -11.86 9.74
CA ASP A 20 60.00 -12.48 9.99
C ASP A 20 60.37 -12.27 11.46
N ASN A 21 60.24 -13.32 12.27
CA ASN A 21 60.46 -13.27 13.71
C ASN A 21 61.94 -12.99 14.05
N LYS A 22 62.87 -13.40 13.18
CA LYS A 22 64.30 -13.16 13.38
C LYS A 22 64.66 -11.69 13.11
N LYS A 23 64.10 -11.11 12.06
CA LYS A 23 64.32 -9.70 11.69
C LYS A 23 63.41 -8.72 12.43
N LYS A 24 62.42 -9.23 13.17
CA LYS A 24 61.40 -8.44 13.88
C LYS A 24 60.70 -7.43 12.96
N ASN A 25 60.25 -7.89 11.80
CA ASN A 25 59.52 -7.07 10.85
C ASN A 25 58.38 -7.81 10.15
N VAL A 26 57.45 -7.04 9.59
CA VAL A 26 56.36 -7.53 8.75
C VAL A 26 56.42 -6.81 7.40
N LEU A 27 56.67 -7.55 6.33
CA LEU A 27 56.85 -7.01 4.99
C LEU A 27 55.73 -7.43 4.04
N ILE A 28 55.37 -6.54 3.13
CA ILE A 28 54.43 -6.84 2.04
C ILE A 28 55.16 -7.64 0.96
N LEU A 29 54.67 -8.85 0.70
CA LEU A 29 55.20 -9.76 -0.32
C LEU A 29 54.49 -9.61 -1.67
N GLY A 30 53.22 -9.20 -1.68
CA GLY A 30 52.44 -9.12 -2.91
C GLY A 30 51.10 -8.42 -2.71
N LEU A 31 50.55 -7.90 -3.82
CA LEU A 31 49.22 -7.32 -3.88
C LEU A 31 48.54 -7.78 -5.17
N ASN A 32 47.24 -8.09 -5.11
CA ASN A 32 46.47 -8.31 -6.32
C ASN A 32 45.98 -6.99 -6.94
N GLN A 33 45.42 -7.04 -8.16
CA GLN A 33 44.98 -5.84 -8.87
C GLN A 33 43.92 -5.02 -8.09
N ALA A 34 43.00 -5.69 -7.40
CA ALA A 34 41.99 -5.02 -6.58
C ALA A 34 42.61 -4.24 -5.41
N ALA A 35 43.61 -4.81 -4.72
CA ALA A 35 44.34 -4.12 -3.66
C ALA A 35 45.16 -2.93 -4.19
N ARG A 36 45.76 -3.05 -5.39
CA ARG A 36 46.45 -1.93 -6.05
C ARG A 36 45.50 -0.77 -6.36
N ASN A 37 44.32 -1.08 -6.91
CA ASN A 37 43.31 -0.08 -7.22
C ASN A 37 42.79 0.61 -5.96
N LEU A 38 42.60 -0.16 -4.87
CA LEU A 38 42.15 0.36 -3.58
C LEU A 38 43.17 1.32 -2.96
N LEU A 39 44.44 0.91 -2.87
CA LEU A 39 45.50 1.67 -2.20
C LEU A 39 46.16 2.73 -3.09
N LYS A 40 45.93 2.68 -4.40
CA LYS A 40 46.49 3.61 -5.41
C LYS A 40 48.02 3.65 -5.47
N TYR A 41 48.69 2.54 -5.15
CA TYR A 41 50.13 2.38 -5.31
C TYR A 41 50.50 1.64 -6.61
N GLU A 42 51.61 2.05 -7.24
CA GLU A 42 52.21 1.31 -8.36
C GLU A 42 52.94 0.04 -7.89
N GLU A 43 53.09 -0.95 -8.78
CA GLU A 43 53.51 -2.33 -8.49
C GLU A 43 54.85 -2.45 -7.73
N GLY A 44 55.82 -1.57 -8.00
CA GLY A 44 57.13 -1.60 -7.34
C GLY A 44 57.21 -0.88 -5.98
N ASN A 45 56.19 -0.08 -5.61
CA ASN A 45 56.34 0.89 -4.52
C ASN A 45 56.10 0.29 -3.13
N LEU A 46 55.32 -0.79 -3.03
CA LEU A 46 54.97 -1.44 -1.75
C LEU A 46 55.67 -2.78 -1.50
N LEU A 47 56.25 -3.41 -2.53
CA LEU A 47 56.93 -4.69 -2.36
C LEU A 47 58.14 -4.55 -1.43
N ASN A 48 58.25 -5.47 -0.48
CA ASN A 48 59.26 -5.47 0.57
C ASN A 48 59.24 -4.22 1.48
N LYS A 49 58.14 -3.46 1.49
CA LYS A 49 57.93 -2.38 2.47
C LYS A 49 57.22 -2.90 3.71
N PRO A 50 57.41 -2.24 4.87
CA PRO A 50 56.67 -2.55 6.09
C PRO A 50 55.15 -2.50 5.88
N LEU A 51 54.40 -3.47 6.41
CA LEU A 51 52.93 -3.48 6.38
C LEU A 51 52.34 -2.21 6.99
N ILE A 52 53.00 -1.65 8.00
CA ILE A 52 52.56 -0.43 8.68
C ILE A 52 52.40 0.78 7.75
N ASN A 53 53.04 0.78 6.57
CA ASN A 53 52.96 1.89 5.62
C ASN A 53 51.59 2.01 4.95
N ILE A 54 50.76 0.96 4.98
CA ILE A 54 49.41 0.98 4.42
C ILE A 54 48.34 0.89 5.51
N LEU A 55 48.73 0.82 6.79
CA LEU A 55 47.80 0.83 7.93
C LEU A 55 47.57 2.26 8.38
N SER A 56 46.34 2.59 8.80
CA SER A 56 46.09 3.83 9.52
C SER A 56 46.83 3.87 10.84
N ALA A 57 47.01 5.08 11.40
CA ALA A 57 47.77 5.27 12.64
C ALA A 57 47.30 4.36 13.79
N ARG A 58 45.98 4.17 13.95
CA ARG A 58 45.42 3.29 14.98
C ARG A 58 45.78 1.82 14.74
N ALA A 59 45.55 1.30 13.53
CA ALA A 59 45.86 -0.08 13.20
C ALA A 59 47.38 -0.36 13.28
N ALA A 60 48.19 0.64 12.91
CA ALA A 60 49.63 0.63 13.04
C ALA A 60 50.10 0.56 14.51
N ASP A 61 49.47 1.32 15.41
CA ASP A 61 49.80 1.33 16.83
C ASP A 61 49.35 0.03 17.52
N ASP A 62 48.16 -0.48 17.21
CA ASP A 62 47.69 -1.77 17.72
C ASP A 62 48.63 -2.91 17.28
N MET A 63 49.06 -2.91 16.01
CA MET A 63 50.06 -3.88 15.55
C MET A 63 51.38 -3.74 16.30
N LYS A 64 51.89 -2.52 16.52
CA LYS A 64 53.15 -2.31 17.25
C LYS A 64 53.09 -2.79 18.70
N ASN A 65 51.96 -2.57 19.37
CA ASN A 65 51.81 -2.83 20.80
C ASN A 65 51.53 -4.30 21.11
N TYR A 66 50.85 -5.01 20.21
CA TYR A 66 50.36 -6.37 20.48
C TYR A 66 51.06 -7.46 19.65
N LEU A 67 51.83 -7.12 18.62
CA LEU A 67 52.49 -8.12 17.77
C LEU A 67 53.75 -8.69 18.43
N GLU A 68 53.78 -10.00 18.61
CA GLU A 68 54.91 -10.74 19.17
C GLU A 68 55.68 -11.48 18.07
N TYR A 69 57.01 -11.27 18.05
CA TYR A 69 57.90 -11.92 17.08
C TYR A 69 58.39 -13.29 17.58
N THR A 70 57.46 -14.18 17.89
CA THR A 70 57.74 -15.57 18.29
C THR A 70 56.82 -16.54 17.54
N GLU A 71 57.12 -17.84 17.50
CA GLU A 71 56.33 -18.80 16.71
C GLU A 71 54.90 -19.03 17.24
N ASN A 72 54.69 -18.82 18.54
CA ASN A 72 53.43 -19.08 19.25
C ASN A 72 52.87 -17.81 19.95
N GLY A 73 53.42 -16.64 19.65
CA GLY A 73 52.98 -15.37 20.23
C GLY A 73 51.78 -14.77 19.49
N HIS A 74 51.28 -13.66 20.02
CA HIS A 74 50.20 -12.90 19.36
C HIS A 74 50.63 -12.41 17.97
N ASP A 75 49.88 -12.80 16.95
CA ASP A 75 50.22 -12.54 15.55
C ASP A 75 49.19 -11.66 14.81
N LEU A 76 49.38 -11.45 13.50
CA LEU A 76 48.47 -10.60 12.72
C LEU A 76 47.01 -11.10 12.69
N LEU A 77 46.78 -12.41 12.83
CA LEU A 77 45.45 -13.00 12.87
C LEU A 77 44.70 -12.61 14.14
N ASP A 78 45.42 -12.46 15.25
CA ASP A 78 44.85 -12.10 16.54
C ASP A 78 44.53 -10.61 16.67
N ILE A 79 45.28 -9.77 15.94
CA ILE A 79 45.29 -8.32 16.12
C ILE A 79 44.40 -7.63 15.09
N LEU A 80 44.72 -7.74 13.79
CA LEU A 80 44.13 -6.88 12.75
C LEU A 80 42.60 -7.00 12.66
N PRO A 81 41.98 -8.20 12.73
CA PRO A 81 40.52 -8.32 12.70
C PRO A 81 39.78 -7.69 13.89
N LYS A 82 40.48 -7.42 15.00
CA LYS A 82 39.88 -6.87 16.24
C LYS A 82 40.05 -5.36 16.36
N VAL A 83 40.79 -4.72 15.45
CA VAL A 83 40.95 -3.27 15.42
C VAL A 83 39.59 -2.60 15.12
N ILE A 84 39.12 -1.78 16.04
CA ILE A 84 37.88 -1.01 15.88
C ILE A 84 38.08 0.05 14.79
N ASP A 85 37.17 0.10 13.83
CA ASP A 85 37.23 0.96 12.66
C ASP A 85 38.52 0.78 11.84
N PHE A 86 38.91 -0.47 11.60
CA PHE A 86 40.06 -0.79 10.76
C PHE A 86 40.04 0.01 9.44
N SER A 87 41.16 0.66 9.14
CA SER A 87 41.32 1.46 7.93
C SER A 87 42.73 1.31 7.38
N LEU A 88 42.85 1.49 6.07
CA LEU A 88 44.10 1.51 5.36
C LEU A 88 44.37 2.91 4.83
N THR A 89 45.63 3.27 4.66
CA THR A 89 46.03 4.56 4.12
C THR A 89 46.49 4.39 2.67
N ASP A 90 45.93 5.19 1.77
CA ASP A 90 46.27 5.17 0.34
C ASP A 90 47.57 5.93 0.04
N ALA A 91 48.03 5.90 -1.21
CA ALA A 91 49.26 6.58 -1.64
C ALA A 91 49.24 8.12 -1.46
N LYS A 92 48.07 8.72 -1.24
CA LYS A 92 47.91 10.16 -0.99
C LYS A 92 47.83 10.49 0.51
N GLY A 93 47.85 9.48 1.38
CA GLY A 93 47.69 9.66 2.82
C GLY A 93 46.23 9.69 3.29
N GLU A 94 45.27 9.32 2.43
CA GLU A 94 43.86 9.30 2.79
C GLU A 94 43.46 7.97 3.43
N ASP A 95 42.70 8.04 4.52
CA ASP A 95 42.19 6.85 5.20
C ASP A 95 40.97 6.26 4.50
N ILE A 96 41.07 4.99 4.13
CA ILE A 96 40.00 4.18 3.54
C ILE A 96 39.47 3.24 4.61
N ARG A 97 38.20 3.42 5.00
CA ARG A 97 37.52 2.52 5.94
C ARG A 97 37.29 1.16 5.30
N THR A 98 37.85 0.11 5.92
CA THR A 98 37.79 -1.25 5.37
C THR A 98 37.44 -2.27 6.45
N LYS A 99 37.12 -3.50 6.03
CA LYS A 99 37.16 -4.66 6.90
C LYS A 99 38.25 -5.60 6.43
N VAL A 100 39.02 -6.13 7.37
CA VAL A 100 40.08 -7.10 7.09
C VAL A 100 39.71 -8.48 7.63
N LYS A 101 40.02 -9.52 6.85
CA LYS A 101 40.14 -10.89 7.33
C LYS A 101 41.57 -11.35 7.05
N VAL A 102 42.17 -12.01 8.03
CA VAL A 102 43.55 -12.49 7.95
C VAL A 102 43.52 -14.01 7.80
N PHE A 103 44.35 -14.54 6.91
CA PHE A 103 44.52 -15.98 6.71
C PHE A 103 45.99 -16.34 6.79
N ARG A 104 46.35 -17.35 7.59
CA ARG A 104 47.72 -17.88 7.65
C ARG A 104 47.92 -18.88 6.51
N THR A 105 49.00 -18.78 5.74
CA THR A 105 49.29 -19.72 4.63
C THR A 105 50.23 -20.85 5.08
N ALA A 106 50.12 -22.02 4.45
CA ALA A 106 50.74 -23.28 4.88
C ALA A 106 52.24 -23.43 4.49
N GLN A 107 53.05 -22.39 4.69
CA GLN A 107 54.51 -22.48 4.57
C GLN A 107 55.16 -22.27 5.94
N PHE A 108 55.64 -23.35 6.54
CA PHE A 108 56.35 -23.34 7.83
C PHE A 108 57.87 -23.31 7.58
N ALA A 109 58.41 -22.12 7.34
CA ALA A 109 59.84 -21.90 7.61
C ALA A 109 59.96 -21.49 9.09
N SER A 110 60.91 -22.07 9.83
CA SER A 110 61.02 -22.04 11.31
C SER A 110 61.32 -20.67 11.95
N ASN A 111 60.92 -19.56 11.32
CA ASN A 111 61.04 -18.16 11.76
C ASN A 111 60.21 -17.18 10.90
N LYS A 112 59.47 -17.67 9.89
CA LYS A 112 58.67 -16.81 8.99
C LYS A 112 57.24 -17.31 8.93
N ILE A 113 56.30 -16.38 9.06
CA ILE A 113 54.87 -16.66 8.96
C ILE A 113 54.29 -15.80 7.85
N ASN A 114 53.68 -16.47 6.86
CA ASN A 114 53.05 -15.82 5.73
C ASN A 114 51.54 -15.69 5.97
N TYR A 115 50.99 -14.52 5.63
CA TYR A 115 49.57 -14.24 5.74
C TYR A 115 49.01 -13.64 4.44
N GLU A 116 47.72 -13.87 4.22
CA GLU A 116 46.91 -13.17 3.24
C GLU A 116 45.87 -12.31 3.95
N LEU A 117 45.87 -11.01 3.64
CA LEU A 117 44.93 -10.03 4.16
C LEU A 117 43.86 -9.77 3.11
N LEU A 118 42.65 -10.25 3.37
CA LEU A 118 41.46 -9.97 2.55
C LEU A 118 40.79 -8.69 3.03
N ILE A 119 40.80 -7.67 2.18
CA ILE A 119 40.35 -6.32 2.48
C ILE A 119 39.05 -6.02 1.72
N ARG A 120 38.08 -5.44 2.41
CA ARG A 120 36.80 -5.01 1.84
C ARG A 120 36.56 -3.53 2.11
N ASP A 121 36.40 -2.74 1.06
CA ASP A 121 35.95 -1.36 1.17
C ASP A 121 34.50 -1.30 1.66
N ILE A 122 34.27 -0.58 2.75
CA ILE A 122 32.93 -0.37 3.34
C ILE A 122 32.51 1.09 3.32
N SER A 123 33.30 1.99 2.70
CA SER A 123 33.08 3.43 2.68
C SER A 123 31.67 3.82 2.19
N LEU A 124 31.19 3.19 1.10
CA LEU A 124 29.85 3.43 0.56
C LEU A 124 28.75 2.94 1.50
N SER A 125 28.90 1.72 2.05
CA SER A 125 27.93 1.15 2.99
C SER A 125 27.84 1.95 4.29
N HIS A 126 28.95 2.53 4.73
CA HIS A 126 29.00 3.39 5.90
C HIS A 126 28.34 4.75 5.63
N LYS A 127 28.60 5.37 4.46
CA LYS A 127 27.91 6.60 4.04
C LYS A 127 26.39 6.39 3.89
N LEU A 128 25.97 5.25 3.36
CA LEU A 128 24.56 4.85 3.29
C LEU A 128 23.94 4.64 4.68
N GLY A 129 24.70 4.08 5.62
CA GLY A 129 24.29 3.93 7.02
C GLY A 129 24.05 5.30 7.69
N ILE A 130 25.02 6.21 7.58
CA ILE A 130 24.87 7.58 8.10
C ILE A 130 23.68 8.29 7.45
N PHE A 131 23.53 8.21 6.12
CA PHE A 131 22.40 8.83 5.44
C PHE A 131 21.04 8.32 5.95
N ARG A 132 20.93 7.01 6.17
CA ARG A 132 19.73 6.39 6.74
C ARG A 132 19.46 6.86 8.17
N ASP A 133 20.48 6.85 9.01
CA ASP A 133 20.34 7.08 10.44
C ASP A 133 20.21 8.59 10.77
N GLU A 134 20.79 9.47 9.94
CA GLU A 134 20.85 10.91 10.21
C GLU A 134 19.76 11.69 9.46
N TYR A 135 19.51 11.40 8.18
CA TYR A 135 18.55 12.19 7.39
C TYR A 135 17.16 11.57 7.35
N LEU A 136 17.06 10.25 7.17
CA LEU A 136 15.77 9.55 7.16
C LEU A 136 15.15 9.57 8.55
N MET A 137 15.91 9.25 9.60
CA MET A 137 15.38 9.27 10.96
C MET A 137 15.15 10.69 11.47
N ALA A 138 15.95 11.72 11.15
CA ALA A 138 15.66 13.09 11.59
C ALA A 138 14.45 13.73 10.87
N LEU A 139 14.28 13.46 9.57
CA LEU A 139 13.09 13.89 8.82
C LEU A 139 11.83 13.17 9.35
N LEU A 140 11.91 11.87 9.63
CA LEU A 140 10.82 11.10 10.21
C LEU A 140 10.54 11.49 11.68
N SER A 141 11.57 11.80 12.46
CA SER A 141 11.43 12.22 13.86
C SER A 141 10.82 13.60 13.98
N SER A 142 11.19 14.55 13.10
CA SER A 142 10.62 15.90 13.12
C SER A 142 9.16 15.96 12.64
N LEU A 143 8.70 14.97 11.86
CA LEU A 143 7.32 14.89 11.39
C LEU A 143 6.41 13.99 12.26
N PHE A 144 6.95 12.98 12.96
CA PHE A 144 6.14 11.87 13.51
C PHE A 144 6.47 11.41 14.95
N LEU A 145 7.19 12.20 15.74
CA LEU A 145 7.28 11.98 17.19
C LEU A 145 5.97 12.37 17.90
N GLN A 146 4.91 11.58 17.72
CA GLN A 146 3.83 11.31 18.70
C GLN A 146 2.73 10.43 18.07
N ASN A 147 2.63 9.21 18.58
CA ASN A 147 1.55 8.22 18.48
C ASN A 147 1.24 7.56 17.12
N SER A 148 1.15 6.23 17.18
CA SER A 148 0.74 5.29 16.14
C SER A 148 -0.78 5.31 15.85
N ALA A 149 -1.39 6.49 15.89
CA ALA A 149 -2.79 6.65 15.57
C ALA A 149 -2.94 6.92 14.06
N SER A 150 -4.01 6.39 13.46
CA SER A 150 -4.39 6.67 12.07
C SER A 150 -4.96 8.08 11.85
N SER A 151 -4.89 8.90 12.90
CA SER A 151 -5.34 10.28 12.95
C SER A 151 -4.55 11.08 14.00
N LYS A 152 -4.21 12.33 13.68
CA LYS A 152 -3.49 13.23 14.58
C LYS A 152 -4.42 14.31 15.11
N THR A 153 -4.81 14.20 16.38
CA THR A 153 -5.49 15.29 17.08
C THR A 153 -4.53 16.47 17.25
N ILE A 154 -4.78 17.57 16.55
CA ILE A 154 -3.94 18.78 16.57
C ILE A 154 -4.38 19.70 17.72
N LEU A 155 -5.66 19.66 18.07
CA LEU A 155 -6.22 20.43 19.18
C LEU A 155 -7.26 19.57 19.89
N ASP A 156 -7.04 19.27 21.15
CA ASP A 156 -8.03 18.65 22.04
C ASP A 156 -8.15 19.51 23.29
N LYS A 157 -9.11 20.44 23.26
CA LYS A 157 -9.49 21.25 24.42
C LYS A 157 -10.96 20.97 24.70
N GLU A 158 -11.38 21.14 25.95
CA GLU A 158 -12.77 20.91 26.38
C GLU A 158 -13.84 21.50 25.45
N ILE A 159 -13.54 22.60 24.75
CA ILE A 159 -14.47 23.29 23.84
C ILE A 159 -14.15 23.04 22.35
N PHE A 160 -12.94 22.62 22.00
CA PHE A 160 -12.48 22.56 20.62
C PHE A 160 -11.76 21.25 20.34
N TYR A 161 -12.18 20.59 19.26
CA TYR A 161 -11.57 19.38 18.75
C TYR A 161 -11.17 19.59 17.29
N ALA A 162 -9.91 19.32 16.97
CA ALA A 162 -9.40 19.34 15.60
C ALA A 162 -8.55 18.09 15.33
N GLU A 163 -8.86 17.41 14.24
CA GLU A 163 -8.23 16.17 13.80
C GLU A 163 -7.73 16.35 12.36
N LEU A 164 -6.50 15.92 12.11
CA LEU A 164 -5.90 15.85 10.79
C LEU A 164 -5.52 14.40 10.50
N ASP A 165 -6.06 13.85 9.41
CA ASP A 165 -5.77 12.50 8.96
C ASP A 165 -5.11 12.55 7.59
N GLY A 166 -4.09 11.73 7.39
CA GLY A 166 -3.48 11.57 6.07
C GLY A 166 -3.34 10.11 5.69
N LYS A 167 -3.44 9.86 4.38
CA LYS A 167 -3.07 8.56 3.80
C LYS A 167 -2.27 8.78 2.54
N ILE A 168 -1.20 8.01 2.39
CA ILE A 168 -0.46 7.83 1.13
C ILE A 168 -0.41 6.32 0.87
N ASP A 169 -0.92 5.89 -0.28
CA ASP A 169 -0.94 4.48 -0.69
C ASP A 169 -0.34 4.37 -2.08
N LEU A 170 0.91 3.91 -2.15
CA LEU A 170 1.64 3.65 -3.38
C LEU A 170 1.45 2.19 -3.79
N ARG A 171 1.03 1.96 -5.03
CA ARG A 171 0.65 0.64 -5.52
C ARG A 171 1.34 0.30 -6.82
N PHE A 172 1.81 -0.92 -6.90
CA PHE A 172 2.43 -1.53 -8.07
C PHE A 172 1.58 -2.74 -8.44
N GLY A 173 0.99 -2.71 -9.62
CA GLY A 173 0.11 -3.78 -10.08
C GLY A 173 0.57 -4.43 -11.37
N TYR A 174 0.42 -5.74 -11.42
CA TYR A 174 0.71 -6.59 -12.57
C TYR A 174 -0.50 -7.49 -12.85
N ALA A 175 -0.93 -7.58 -14.11
CA ALA A 175 -2.07 -8.42 -14.51
C ALA A 175 -1.67 -9.47 -15.54
N PHE A 176 -2.16 -10.70 -15.34
CA PHE A 176 -2.07 -11.83 -16.27
C PHE A 176 -3.48 -12.22 -16.71
N ASN A 177 -3.82 -11.99 -17.98
CA ASN A 177 -5.10 -12.42 -18.56
C ASN A 177 -4.87 -13.68 -19.40
N ARG A 178 -5.65 -14.73 -19.19
CA ARG A 178 -5.36 -16.08 -19.72
C ARG A 178 -5.94 -16.33 -21.11
N ASP A 179 -7.18 -15.92 -21.39
CA ASP A 179 -7.95 -16.58 -22.47
C ASP A 179 -8.53 -15.72 -23.62
N SER A 180 -8.30 -14.41 -23.72
CA SER A 180 -8.78 -13.67 -24.93
C SER A 180 -8.25 -12.25 -25.12
N PHE A 181 -7.17 -11.85 -24.46
CA PHE A 181 -6.64 -10.49 -24.61
C PHE A 181 -5.14 -10.56 -24.90
N ASN A 182 -4.78 -10.51 -26.18
CA ASN A 182 -3.41 -10.28 -26.69
C ASN A 182 -2.78 -8.95 -26.22
N ALA A 183 -3.39 -8.27 -25.24
CA ALA A 183 -2.83 -7.12 -24.57
C ALA A 183 -1.65 -7.57 -23.71
N LYS A 184 -0.45 -7.11 -24.06
CA LYS A 184 0.76 -7.34 -23.26
C LYS A 184 0.49 -6.94 -21.80
N PRO A 185 0.99 -7.70 -20.81
CA PRO A 185 0.94 -7.29 -19.42
C PRO A 185 1.50 -5.86 -19.30
N LYS A 186 0.69 -4.95 -18.76
CA LYS A 186 1.09 -3.56 -18.53
C LYS A 186 1.34 -3.39 -17.04
N ASP A 187 2.60 -3.22 -16.67
CA ASP A 187 2.98 -2.74 -15.35
C ASP A 187 2.36 -1.36 -15.16
N LYS A 188 1.53 -1.20 -14.12
CA LYS A 188 0.94 0.09 -13.78
C LYS A 188 1.33 0.43 -12.34
N THR A 189 1.87 1.62 -12.16
CA THR A 189 1.98 2.25 -10.84
C THR A 189 0.78 3.16 -10.65
N SER A 190 0.15 3.06 -9.49
CA SER A 190 -0.89 3.98 -9.06
C SER A 190 -0.64 4.49 -7.65
N SER A 191 -1.17 5.67 -7.33
CA SER A 191 -1.26 6.12 -5.96
C SER A 191 -2.68 6.52 -5.61
N TYR A 192 -2.99 6.38 -4.32
CA TYR A 192 -4.14 7.01 -3.70
C TYR A 192 -3.67 7.73 -2.46
N SER A 193 -3.82 9.05 -2.45
CA SER A 193 -3.41 9.88 -1.31
C SER A 193 -4.51 10.86 -0.97
N TYR A 194 -4.77 11.04 0.33
CA TYR A 194 -5.68 12.06 0.82
C TYR A 194 -5.18 12.72 2.09
N LEU A 195 -5.70 13.92 2.35
CA LEU A 195 -5.61 14.64 3.59
C LEU A 195 -7.02 15.05 4.02
N ARG A 196 -7.37 14.77 5.27
CA ARG A 196 -8.66 15.09 5.89
C ARG A 196 -8.42 15.99 7.09
N PHE A 197 -9.25 17.01 7.22
CA PHE A 197 -9.31 17.89 8.37
C PHE A 197 -10.74 17.91 8.91
N LEU A 198 -10.89 17.58 10.19
CA LEU A 198 -12.14 17.66 10.94
C LEU A 198 -11.97 18.70 12.04
N TYR A 199 -12.92 19.61 12.15
CA TYR A 199 -13.01 20.57 13.25
C TYR A 199 -14.40 20.48 13.86
N LEU A 200 -14.46 20.40 15.18
CA LEU A 200 -15.68 20.41 15.99
C LEU A 200 -15.50 21.38 17.17
N GLN A 201 -16.52 22.18 17.42
CA GLN A 201 -16.60 23.09 18.55
C GLN A 201 -17.82 22.73 19.38
N GLN A 202 -17.65 22.63 20.70
CA GLN A 202 -18.75 22.49 21.63
C GLN A 202 -19.48 23.84 21.77
N VAL A 203 -20.74 23.88 21.35
CA VAL A 203 -21.59 25.08 21.38
C VAL A 203 -22.57 25.02 22.56
N TYR A 204 -22.98 23.81 22.94
CA TYR A 204 -23.74 23.52 24.16
C TYR A 204 -23.20 22.22 24.80
N SER A 205 -23.57 21.93 26.04
CA SER A 205 -23.09 20.75 26.78
C SER A 205 -23.24 19.44 25.98
N ASN A 206 -24.34 19.30 25.22
CA ASN A 206 -24.64 18.07 24.47
C ASN A 206 -24.55 18.28 22.95
N THR A 207 -24.08 19.43 22.47
CA THR A 207 -24.08 19.79 21.04
C THR A 207 -22.72 20.33 20.58
N GLN A 208 -22.19 19.71 19.54
CA GLN A 208 -21.01 20.15 18.81
C GLN A 208 -21.39 20.58 17.39
N MET A 209 -20.70 21.59 16.87
CA MET A 209 -20.85 22.06 15.49
C MET A 209 -19.49 22.20 14.84
N GLY A 210 -19.41 21.99 13.53
CA GLY A 210 -18.15 22.13 12.83
C GLY A 210 -18.22 21.71 11.38
N PHE A 211 -17.08 21.28 10.85
CA PHE A 211 -16.95 20.91 9.45
C PHE A 211 -15.86 19.87 9.24
N ASN A 212 -16.01 19.14 8.14
CA ASN A 212 -15.04 18.16 7.66
C ASN A 212 -14.67 18.50 6.23
N VAL A 213 -13.39 18.43 5.91
CA VAL A 213 -12.85 18.59 4.56
C VAL A 213 -11.89 17.45 4.27
N LYS A 214 -12.02 16.81 3.12
CA LYS A 214 -11.10 15.79 2.62
C LYS A 214 -10.70 16.15 1.20
N ALA A 215 -9.41 16.40 1.00
CA ALA A 215 -8.81 16.61 -0.31
C ALA A 215 -7.95 15.40 -0.67
N GLY A 216 -8.03 14.93 -1.91
CA GLY A 216 -7.32 13.73 -2.33
C GLY A 216 -7.04 13.71 -3.81
N VAL A 217 -6.21 12.74 -4.20
CA VAL A 217 -5.90 12.43 -5.59
C VAL A 217 -6.41 11.03 -5.86
N SER A 218 -7.55 10.93 -6.52
CA SER A 218 -8.21 9.67 -6.81
C SER A 218 -7.59 8.99 -8.04
N GLY A 219 -6.69 8.03 -7.79
CA GLY A 219 -6.35 6.97 -8.74
C GLY A 219 -5.61 7.41 -10.01
N ILE A 220 -4.43 8.02 -9.87
CA ILE A 220 -3.55 8.24 -11.04
C ILE A 220 -2.93 6.90 -11.44
N ALA A 221 -3.41 6.28 -12.52
CA ALA A 221 -2.62 5.30 -13.25
C ALA A 221 -1.56 6.04 -14.09
N ASN A 222 -0.31 5.56 -14.07
CA ASN A 222 0.83 6.12 -14.82
C ASN A 222 1.34 7.48 -14.30
N LEU A 223 1.64 7.58 -13.00
CA LEU A 223 2.38 8.71 -12.42
C LEU A 223 3.74 8.90 -13.12
N LYS A 224 3.87 9.93 -13.96
CA LYS A 224 5.16 10.52 -14.31
C LYS A 224 5.53 11.72 -13.41
N ALA A 225 4.53 12.39 -12.83
CA ALA A 225 4.67 13.45 -11.83
C ALA A 225 3.35 13.63 -11.06
N LEU A 226 3.43 14.18 -9.83
CA LEU A 226 2.28 14.63 -9.05
C LEU A 226 1.64 15.83 -9.77
N ASP A 227 0.53 15.59 -10.45
CA ASP A 227 -0.20 16.60 -11.21
C ASP A 227 -1.18 17.31 -10.27
N ILE A 228 -0.84 18.53 -9.85
CA ILE A 228 -1.64 19.33 -8.90
C ILE A 228 -3.02 19.65 -9.47
N GLU A 229 -3.19 19.66 -10.80
CA GLU A 229 -4.49 19.85 -11.45
C GLU A 229 -5.49 18.70 -11.15
N LYS A 230 -5.02 17.57 -10.60
CA LYS A 230 -5.83 16.40 -10.26
C LYS A 230 -6.22 16.29 -8.79
N LEU A 231 -5.91 17.31 -7.97
CA LEU A 231 -6.37 17.38 -6.59
C LEU A 231 -7.89 17.66 -6.57
N ASP A 232 -8.68 16.73 -6.05
CA ASP A 232 -10.13 16.91 -5.87
C ASP A 232 -10.50 17.06 -4.39
N MET A 233 -11.53 17.87 -4.13
CA MET A 233 -12.18 17.93 -2.83
C MET A 233 -13.15 16.75 -2.72
N GLU A 234 -12.64 15.59 -2.35
CA GLU A 234 -13.39 14.33 -2.25
C GLU A 234 -14.62 14.47 -1.33
N GLU A 235 -14.46 15.10 -0.17
CA GLU A 235 -15.56 15.35 0.78
C GLU A 235 -15.46 16.75 1.37
N TRP A 236 -16.59 17.41 1.58
CA TRP A 236 -16.70 18.61 2.39
C TRP A 236 -18.11 18.74 2.94
N TYR A 237 -18.27 18.94 4.24
CA TYR A 237 -19.60 19.09 4.83
C TYR A 237 -19.57 19.79 6.19
N PHE A 238 -20.65 20.49 6.50
CA PHE A 238 -20.94 21.02 7.82
C PHE A 238 -21.59 19.94 8.68
N ILE A 239 -21.31 19.97 9.98
CA ILE A 239 -21.77 18.96 10.95
C ILE A 239 -22.41 19.66 12.13
N ILE A 240 -23.58 19.18 12.53
CA ILE A 240 -24.17 19.44 13.85
C ILE A 240 -24.36 18.07 14.49
N LYS A 241 -23.69 17.84 15.61
CA LYS A 241 -23.74 16.59 16.36
C LYS A 241 -24.31 16.84 17.74
N ASN A 242 -25.40 16.17 18.07
CA ASN A 242 -26.01 16.19 19.38
C ASN A 242 -26.00 14.78 19.97
N GLN A 243 -25.67 14.66 21.26
CA GLN A 243 -25.54 13.36 21.91
C GLN A 243 -26.86 12.57 21.98
N GLU A 244 -28.00 13.26 22.07
CA GLU A 244 -29.33 12.66 22.25
C GLU A 244 -30.15 12.59 20.95
N LEU A 245 -29.88 13.49 20.00
CA LEU A 245 -30.64 13.61 18.75
C LEU A 245 -29.89 13.08 17.53
N GLY A 246 -28.58 12.80 17.64
CA GLY A 246 -27.75 12.31 16.55
C GLY A 246 -27.07 13.44 15.79
N SER A 247 -26.75 13.22 14.52
CA SER A 247 -26.03 14.20 13.70
C SER A 247 -26.77 14.56 12.41
N ILE A 248 -26.72 15.83 12.06
CA ILE A 248 -27.10 16.36 10.75
C ILE A 248 -25.84 16.82 10.03
N GLU A 249 -25.68 16.39 8.78
CA GLU A 249 -24.56 16.74 7.93
C GLU A 249 -25.08 17.37 6.64
N TYR A 250 -24.43 18.44 6.17
CA TYR A 250 -24.78 19.12 4.92
C TYR A 250 -23.55 19.41 4.06
N GLY A 251 -23.50 18.83 2.86
CA GLY A 251 -22.42 19.02 1.90
C GLY A 251 -22.16 17.80 1.02
N LYS A 252 -20.96 17.75 0.42
CA LYS A 252 -20.47 16.63 -0.39
C LYS A 252 -19.93 15.54 0.54
N ARG A 253 -20.67 14.44 0.67
CA ARG A 253 -20.32 13.25 1.46
C ARG A 253 -21.05 12.04 0.90
N SER A 254 -20.50 10.85 1.10
CA SER A 254 -21.21 9.59 0.82
C SER A 254 -22.55 9.54 1.55
N LEU A 255 -23.58 9.02 0.88
CA LEU A 255 -24.91 8.85 1.44
C LEU A 255 -24.88 7.85 2.60
N VAL A 256 -25.88 7.92 3.47
CA VAL A 256 -26.01 7.03 4.63
C VAL A 256 -26.09 5.57 4.21
N SER A 257 -26.75 5.27 3.09
CA SER A 257 -26.80 3.92 2.53
C SER A 257 -25.42 3.34 2.21
N GLN A 258 -24.43 4.20 1.93
CA GLN A 258 -23.03 3.81 1.73
C GLN A 258 -22.26 3.76 3.05
N SER A 259 -22.43 4.76 3.91
CA SER A 259 -21.69 4.82 5.17
C SER A 259 -22.02 3.64 6.08
N MET A 260 -23.30 3.24 6.11
CA MET A 260 -23.83 2.08 6.85
C MET A 260 -23.69 0.75 6.10
N LEU A 261 -23.19 0.73 4.86
CA LEU A 261 -23.01 -0.48 4.08
C LEU A 261 -22.00 -1.43 4.76
N ILE A 262 -22.41 -2.67 5.00
CA ILE A 262 -21.53 -3.72 5.51
C ILE A 262 -21.15 -4.64 4.36
N ASN A 263 -19.87 -4.61 3.96
CA ASN A 263 -19.35 -5.45 2.90
C ASN A 263 -17.84 -5.71 3.14
N THR A 264 -17.20 -6.55 2.33
CA THR A 264 -15.79 -6.94 2.48
C THR A 264 -14.79 -5.78 2.44
N SER A 265 -15.21 -4.56 2.06
CA SER A 265 -14.40 -3.33 2.14
C SER A 265 -14.07 -2.95 3.59
N LYS A 266 -14.82 -3.49 4.57
CA LYS A 266 -14.63 -3.19 5.99
C LYS A 266 -13.59 -4.11 6.67
N ILE A 267 -13.12 -5.15 5.97
CA ILE A 267 -12.24 -6.18 6.56
C ILE A 267 -11.00 -6.51 5.72
N TYR A 268 -10.82 -5.92 4.53
CA TYR A 268 -9.65 -6.23 3.72
C TYR A 268 -8.33 -5.83 4.40
N ALA A 269 -7.30 -6.64 4.18
CA ALA A 269 -5.95 -6.33 4.65
C ALA A 269 -5.20 -5.38 3.70
N ALA A 270 -5.23 -5.63 2.39
CA ALA A 270 -4.31 -5.00 1.42
C ALA A 270 -4.94 -3.85 0.60
N ALA A 271 -4.90 -3.90 -0.73
CA ALA A 271 -5.39 -2.85 -1.63
C ALA A 271 -6.93 -2.79 -1.76
N GLY A 272 -7.65 -3.50 -0.89
CA GLY A 272 -9.11 -3.62 -0.93
C GLY A 272 -9.63 -5.03 -1.18
N GLY A 273 -8.77 -6.03 -1.40
CA GLY A 273 -9.19 -7.37 -1.81
C GLY A 273 -10.01 -7.29 -3.11
N VAL A 274 -11.08 -8.09 -3.20
CA VAL A 274 -12.01 -8.05 -4.34
C VAL A 274 -12.77 -6.71 -4.48
N ASN A 275 -12.80 -5.87 -3.45
CA ASN A 275 -13.44 -4.54 -3.51
C ASN A 275 -12.43 -3.42 -3.78
N GLY A 276 -11.17 -3.80 -4.01
CA GLY A 276 -10.06 -2.88 -4.17
C GLY A 276 -9.86 -2.36 -5.57
N HIS A 277 -8.67 -1.83 -5.81
CA HIS A 277 -8.31 -1.19 -7.08
C HIS A 277 -7.91 -2.15 -8.19
N TRP A 278 -8.02 -3.47 -7.98
CA TRP A 278 -7.60 -4.48 -8.95
C TRP A 278 -8.32 -4.38 -10.30
N THR A 279 -9.54 -3.85 -10.32
CA THR A 279 -10.36 -3.65 -11.52
C THR A 279 -9.75 -2.64 -12.50
N ASN A 280 -8.83 -1.78 -12.06
CA ASN A 280 -8.07 -0.87 -12.93
C ASN A 280 -6.96 -1.57 -13.75
N TYR A 281 -6.67 -2.83 -13.41
CA TYR A 281 -5.62 -3.66 -13.99
C TYR A 281 -6.20 -4.83 -14.81
N ALA A 282 -7.44 -5.25 -14.53
CA ALA A 282 -8.17 -6.24 -15.31
C ALA A 282 -8.97 -5.59 -16.44
N ASN A 283 -9.21 -6.32 -17.54
CA ASN A 283 -10.12 -5.87 -18.59
C ASN A 283 -11.52 -6.47 -18.37
N LEU A 284 -12.44 -5.64 -17.88
CA LEU A 284 -13.80 -5.99 -17.51
C LEU A 284 -14.82 -5.13 -18.30
N ARG A 285 -14.44 -4.63 -19.49
CA ARG A 285 -15.27 -3.75 -20.31
C ARG A 285 -16.17 -4.48 -21.31
N GLY A 286 -16.19 -5.81 -21.33
CA GLY A 286 -16.92 -6.61 -22.33
C GLY A 286 -16.31 -6.52 -23.74
N ASP A 287 -16.95 -7.19 -24.71
CA ASP A 287 -16.41 -7.33 -26.08
C ASP A 287 -16.30 -6.01 -26.85
N HIS A 288 -17.25 -5.07 -26.65
CA HIS A 288 -17.31 -3.81 -27.41
C HIS A 288 -16.15 -2.85 -27.15
N LYS A 289 -15.47 -3.01 -26.01
CA LYS A 289 -14.26 -2.25 -25.63
C LYS A 289 -13.09 -3.17 -25.30
N LYS A 290 -13.06 -4.38 -25.88
CA LYS A 290 -12.05 -5.41 -25.59
C LYS A 290 -10.61 -4.98 -25.85
N ASP A 291 -10.39 -4.18 -26.88
CA ASP A 291 -9.05 -3.67 -27.24
C ASP A 291 -8.68 -2.39 -26.48
N GLY A 292 -9.58 -1.90 -25.61
CA GLY A 292 -9.38 -0.73 -24.79
C GLY A 292 -8.39 -0.97 -23.63
N ASP A 293 -7.99 0.12 -22.97
CA ASP A 293 -7.16 0.01 -21.78
C ASP A 293 -7.89 -0.73 -20.64
N PRO A 294 -7.13 -1.44 -19.76
CA PRO A 294 -7.71 -2.14 -18.62
C PRO A 294 -8.56 -1.22 -17.75
N GLY A 295 -9.65 -1.77 -17.24
CA GLY A 295 -10.70 -1.06 -16.54
C GLY A 295 -12.00 -1.85 -16.66
N TYR A 296 -13.09 -1.22 -16.22
CA TYR A 296 -14.43 -1.75 -16.36
C TYR A 296 -15.33 -0.66 -16.91
N ASP A 297 -16.50 -1.06 -17.38
CA ASP A 297 -17.47 -0.16 -17.96
C ASP A 297 -18.64 -0.02 -16.98
N GLN A 298 -18.70 1.13 -16.31
CA GLN A 298 -19.71 1.43 -15.32
C GLN A 298 -21.08 1.35 -15.98
N ASP A 299 -22.05 0.73 -15.31
CA ASP A 299 -23.37 0.44 -15.87
C ASP A 299 -23.46 -0.46 -17.11
N GLU A 300 -22.36 -0.90 -17.74
CA GLU A 300 -22.49 -1.64 -19.00
C GLU A 300 -22.57 -3.16 -18.85
N VAL A 301 -21.49 -3.78 -18.40
CA VAL A 301 -21.32 -5.23 -18.53
C VAL A 301 -21.37 -5.93 -17.18
N PHE A 302 -20.54 -5.50 -16.24
CA PHE A 302 -20.39 -6.13 -14.94
C PHE A 302 -20.48 -5.12 -13.79
N TRP A 303 -21.05 -5.57 -12.68
CA TRP A 303 -20.91 -4.89 -11.40
C TRP A 303 -19.64 -5.41 -10.71
N VAL A 304 -18.62 -4.58 -10.48
CA VAL A 304 -17.26 -5.07 -10.16
C VAL A 304 -16.85 -4.95 -8.69
N LYS A 305 -17.62 -4.25 -7.86
CA LYS A 305 -17.40 -4.12 -6.42
C LYS A 305 -18.73 -3.95 -5.68
N PRO A 306 -18.91 -4.48 -4.47
CA PRO A 306 -20.12 -4.29 -3.68
C PRO A 306 -20.21 -2.82 -3.31
N ASN A 307 -21.31 -2.19 -3.69
CA ASN A 307 -21.52 -0.78 -3.49
C ASN A 307 -23.01 -0.47 -3.52
N ILE A 308 -23.40 0.74 -3.15
CA ILE A 308 -24.71 1.27 -3.55
C ILE A 308 -24.65 1.77 -4.99
N TYR A 309 -25.79 1.81 -5.68
CA TYR A 309 -25.85 2.14 -7.11
C TYR A 309 -25.32 3.55 -7.38
N SER A 310 -25.70 4.52 -6.53
CA SER A 310 -25.28 5.92 -6.63
C SER A 310 -23.76 6.09 -6.64
N ASP A 311 -23.08 5.43 -5.71
CA ASP A 311 -21.63 5.49 -5.52
C ASP A 311 -20.88 4.62 -6.54
N TYR A 312 -21.48 3.51 -7.00
CA TYR A 312 -20.86 2.60 -7.98
C TYR A 312 -20.69 3.22 -9.35
N ASN A 313 -21.77 3.82 -9.85
CA ASN A 313 -21.83 4.33 -11.21
C ASN A 313 -21.38 5.77 -11.32
N GLY A 314 -20.79 6.30 -10.24
CA GLY A 314 -20.45 7.69 -10.13
C GLY A 314 -21.63 8.51 -10.62
N LEU A 315 -22.80 8.39 -9.97
CA LEU A 315 -23.78 9.49 -10.06
C LEU A 315 -22.93 10.73 -9.98
N GLU A 316 -22.87 11.51 -11.05
CA GLU A 316 -22.24 12.82 -11.03
C GLU A 316 -23.16 13.69 -10.16
N LEU A 317 -23.25 13.37 -8.87
CA LEU A 317 -22.94 14.28 -7.78
C LEU A 317 -21.59 14.93 -8.12
N GLY A 318 -21.56 15.69 -9.23
CA GLY A 318 -20.45 16.53 -9.56
C GLY A 318 -20.18 17.39 -8.35
N LEU A 319 -19.01 18.01 -8.34
CA LEU A 319 -18.50 18.90 -7.29
C LEU A 319 -19.47 19.95 -6.70
N LYS A 320 -20.71 20.07 -7.19
CA LYS A 320 -21.75 21.03 -6.86
C LYS A 320 -23.02 20.47 -6.17
N GLN A 321 -23.16 19.16 -5.93
CA GLN A 321 -24.38 18.64 -5.27
C GLN A 321 -24.16 18.26 -3.81
N SER A 322 -24.78 19.05 -2.92
CA SER A 322 -24.83 18.77 -1.49
C SER A 322 -25.92 17.75 -1.16
N SER A 323 -25.57 16.81 -0.29
CA SER A 323 -26.51 15.94 0.40
C SER A 323 -26.87 16.52 1.76
N ILE A 324 -28.08 16.22 2.24
CA ILE A 324 -28.46 16.36 3.65
C ILE A 324 -28.48 14.94 4.22
N ASN A 325 -27.68 14.68 5.24
CA ASN A 325 -27.65 13.40 5.93
C ASN A 325 -28.10 13.59 7.38
N TYR A 326 -28.89 12.64 7.87
CA TYR A 326 -29.21 12.49 9.28
C TYR A 326 -28.80 11.11 9.74
N ILE A 327 -28.13 11.02 10.88
CA ILE A 327 -27.74 9.76 11.52
C ILE A 327 -28.20 9.84 12.97
N SER A 328 -29.05 8.92 13.39
CA SER A 328 -29.55 8.88 14.76
C SER A 328 -28.45 8.47 15.75
N PRO A 329 -28.61 8.73 17.06
CA PRO A 329 -27.87 7.99 18.07
C PRO A 329 -28.21 6.50 17.99
N GLU A 330 -27.40 5.69 18.66
CA GLU A 330 -27.73 4.29 18.89
C GLU A 330 -28.83 4.19 19.97
N ILE A 331 -29.99 3.66 19.61
CA ILE A 331 -31.15 3.48 20.50
C ILE A 331 -31.46 2.00 20.55
N TYR A 332 -31.33 1.37 21.73
CA TYR A 332 -31.49 -0.08 21.90
C TYR A 332 -30.72 -0.89 20.85
N ASN A 333 -29.45 -0.51 20.62
CA ASN A 333 -28.56 -1.11 19.63
C ASN A 333 -28.92 -0.88 18.15
N PHE A 334 -29.96 -0.09 17.86
CA PHE A 334 -30.31 0.31 16.51
C PHE A 334 -29.77 1.70 16.18
N GLN A 335 -29.28 1.87 14.96
CA GLN A 335 -28.97 3.16 14.39
C GLN A 335 -29.68 3.32 13.06
N LEU A 336 -30.39 4.43 12.91
CA LEU A 336 -31.07 4.83 11.69
C LEU A 336 -30.28 5.93 11.00
N GLY A 337 -30.37 6.00 9.69
CA GLY A 337 -30.04 7.24 9.03
C GLY A 337 -30.65 7.38 7.65
N PHE A 338 -30.66 8.61 7.21
CA PHE A 338 -31.39 9.07 6.04
C PHE A 338 -30.53 10.09 5.29
N SER A 339 -30.56 10.00 3.97
CA SER A 339 -29.95 10.98 3.08
C SER A 339 -30.95 11.48 2.06
N TYR A 340 -30.82 12.76 1.74
CA TYR A 340 -31.58 13.40 0.69
C TYR A 340 -30.65 14.17 -0.24
N VAL A 341 -30.80 13.94 -1.54
CA VAL A 341 -30.08 14.67 -2.60
C VAL A 341 -31.08 15.37 -3.52
N PRO A 342 -31.07 16.71 -3.60
CA PRO A 342 -31.95 17.46 -4.49
C PRO A 342 -31.68 17.20 -5.98
N GLY A 343 -32.74 16.98 -6.76
CA GLY A 343 -32.70 16.44 -8.12
C GLY A 343 -32.22 17.30 -9.28
N LYS A 344 -31.69 18.51 -9.05
CA LYS A 344 -31.37 19.42 -10.18
C LYS A 344 -30.30 18.89 -11.14
N ASN A 345 -29.47 17.91 -10.76
CA ASN A 345 -28.43 17.29 -11.62
C ASN A 345 -28.21 15.77 -11.35
N ASN A 346 -29.19 15.02 -10.82
CA ASN A 346 -28.96 13.62 -10.38
C ASN A 346 -29.00 12.59 -11.55
N LEU A 347 -28.11 12.63 -12.55
CA LEU A 347 -28.10 11.68 -13.69
C LEU A 347 -29.51 11.41 -14.28
N GLN A 348 -30.26 12.45 -14.62
CA GLN A 348 -31.64 12.33 -15.12
C GLN A 348 -32.60 11.62 -14.14
N TYR A 349 -32.26 11.53 -12.86
CA TYR A 349 -33.19 11.25 -11.78
C TYR A 349 -33.66 12.55 -11.13
N SER A 350 -34.83 12.49 -10.52
CA SER A 350 -35.38 13.53 -9.67
C SER A 350 -34.63 13.56 -8.32
N ASN A 351 -35.35 13.66 -7.20
CA ASN A 351 -34.73 13.60 -5.89
C ASN A 351 -34.30 12.16 -5.57
N LEU A 352 -33.13 12.01 -4.96
CA LEU A 352 -32.66 10.73 -4.45
C LEU A 352 -32.83 10.72 -2.94
N ILE A 353 -33.42 9.62 -2.45
CA ILE A 353 -33.55 9.32 -1.03
C ILE A 353 -32.74 8.06 -0.78
N ALA A 354 -31.91 8.08 0.26
CA ALA A 354 -31.25 6.88 0.74
C ALA A 354 -31.49 6.69 2.23
N ALA A 355 -31.52 5.45 2.67
CA ALA A 355 -31.73 5.11 4.06
C ALA A 355 -30.86 3.93 4.48
N GLY A 356 -30.60 3.86 5.77
CA GLY A 356 -29.90 2.75 6.41
C GLY A 356 -30.48 2.47 7.79
N LEU A 357 -30.56 1.19 8.12
CA LEU A 357 -30.84 0.69 9.46
C LEU A 357 -29.73 -0.29 9.81
N SER A 358 -29.01 -0.03 10.88
CA SER A 358 -28.02 -0.96 11.43
C SER A 358 -28.38 -1.40 12.83
N TYR A 359 -27.97 -2.61 13.18
CA TYR A 359 -28.13 -3.21 14.49
C TYR A 359 -26.84 -3.88 14.92
N LYS A 360 -26.40 -3.60 16.15
CA LYS A 360 -25.16 -4.16 16.71
C LYS A 360 -25.43 -4.84 18.04
N ASN A 361 -25.07 -6.11 18.17
CA ASN A 361 -25.19 -6.80 19.44
C ASN A 361 -24.02 -7.76 19.64
N GLY A 362 -23.78 -8.20 20.86
CA GLY A 362 -22.66 -9.10 21.15
C GLY A 362 -22.83 -9.80 22.49
N LEU A 363 -22.15 -10.93 22.60
CA LEU A 363 -21.99 -11.64 23.87
C LEU A 363 -20.83 -11.03 24.67
N SER A 364 -19.83 -10.49 23.98
CA SER A 364 -18.63 -9.88 24.53
C SER A 364 -17.98 -8.93 23.51
N ASP A 365 -16.93 -8.22 23.94
CA ASP A 365 -16.14 -7.38 23.04
C ASP A 365 -15.44 -8.18 21.93
N ASP A 366 -15.17 -9.45 22.19
CA ASP A 366 -14.54 -10.38 21.25
C ASP A 366 -15.55 -11.10 20.36
N ILE A 367 -16.79 -11.25 20.82
CA ILE A 367 -17.85 -11.94 20.08
C ILE A 367 -19.04 -11.00 19.91
N ASN A 368 -19.10 -10.34 18.76
CA ASN A 368 -20.19 -9.46 18.41
C ASN A 368 -20.58 -9.60 16.94
N PHE A 369 -21.77 -9.09 16.62
CA PHE A 369 -22.25 -8.98 15.27
C PHE A 369 -22.79 -7.59 14.99
N THR A 370 -22.73 -7.19 13.73
CA THR A 370 -23.36 -6.00 13.22
C THR A 370 -24.07 -6.37 11.93
N THR A 371 -25.34 -6.01 11.81
CA THR A 371 -26.10 -6.21 10.58
C THR A 371 -26.63 -4.87 10.11
N ALA A 372 -26.76 -4.68 8.80
CA ALA A 372 -27.32 -3.49 8.22
C ALA A 372 -28.21 -3.82 7.02
N LEU A 373 -29.30 -3.07 6.89
CA LEU A 373 -30.11 -2.99 5.69
C LEU A 373 -30.02 -1.55 5.17
N THR A 374 -29.59 -1.38 3.93
CA THR A 374 -29.51 -0.07 3.29
C THR A 374 -30.24 -0.06 1.96
N GLY A 375 -30.66 1.10 1.50
CA GLY A 375 -31.33 1.22 0.22
C GLY A 375 -31.38 2.63 -0.32
N GLU A 376 -31.67 2.70 -1.62
CA GLU A 376 -31.75 3.93 -2.39
C GLU A 376 -32.96 3.91 -3.30
N PHE A 377 -33.56 5.09 -3.45
CA PHE A 377 -34.69 5.31 -4.31
C PHE A 377 -34.57 6.65 -5.03
N ALA A 378 -34.72 6.64 -6.35
CA ALA A 378 -34.90 7.86 -7.13
C ALA A 378 -35.81 7.61 -8.35
N ARG A 379 -36.75 8.52 -8.61
CA ARG A 379 -37.60 8.45 -9.81
C ARG A 379 -36.87 9.04 -11.01
N GLU A 380 -37.05 8.42 -12.18
CA GLU A 380 -36.60 8.96 -13.47
C GLU A 380 -37.16 10.37 -13.70
N ASN A 381 -36.33 11.27 -14.23
CA ASN A 381 -36.70 12.61 -14.67
C ASN A 381 -37.02 12.53 -16.18
N LEU A 382 -38.32 12.57 -16.50
CA LEU A 382 -38.87 12.34 -17.84
C LEU A 382 -38.48 13.40 -18.90
N THR A 383 -37.79 14.48 -18.50
CA THR A 383 -37.54 15.63 -19.38
C THR A 383 -36.57 15.36 -20.54
N GLY A 384 -35.86 14.22 -20.56
CA GLY A 384 -34.91 13.83 -21.61
C GLY A 384 -35.37 12.70 -22.54
N CYS A 385 -36.54 12.10 -22.32
CA CYS A 385 -37.01 10.92 -23.09
C CYS A 385 -37.89 11.28 -24.30
N LEU A 386 -37.74 12.50 -24.82
CA LEU A 386 -38.40 12.96 -26.04
C LEU A 386 -37.43 12.77 -27.20
N ASP A 387 -37.40 11.57 -27.77
CA ASP A 387 -37.28 11.36 -29.22
C ASP A 387 -37.29 9.85 -29.47
N GLY A 388 -38.37 9.37 -30.09
CA GLY A 388 -38.61 7.96 -30.43
C GLY A 388 -37.67 7.42 -31.52
N THR A 389 -36.36 7.64 -31.37
CA THR A 389 -35.33 7.00 -32.18
C THR A 389 -34.96 5.63 -31.59
N PRO A 390 -34.53 4.66 -32.42
CA PRO A 390 -34.16 3.32 -31.95
C PRO A 390 -32.92 3.27 -31.03
N GLU A 391 -32.21 4.39 -30.87
CA GLU A 391 -30.97 4.53 -30.10
C GLU A 391 -31.25 5.10 -28.71
N GLY A 392 -32.09 4.40 -27.92
CA GLY A 392 -32.56 4.78 -26.57
C GLY A 392 -31.51 4.88 -25.46
N TYR A 393 -30.31 5.38 -25.73
CA TYR A 393 -29.18 5.53 -24.79
C TYR A 393 -29.32 6.69 -23.78
N GLY A 394 -30.49 7.35 -23.74
CA GLY A 394 -30.69 8.57 -22.93
C GLY A 394 -31.70 8.46 -21.78
N CYS A 395 -32.32 7.29 -21.54
CA CYS A 395 -33.35 7.13 -20.51
C CYS A 395 -32.91 6.15 -19.42
N ARG A 396 -33.40 6.35 -18.19
CA ARG A 396 -33.01 5.54 -17.03
C ARG A 396 -34.20 4.88 -16.35
N ASN A 397 -34.10 3.61 -16.03
CA ASN A 397 -35.05 2.95 -15.15
C ASN A 397 -35.00 3.58 -13.75
N GLN A 398 -36.14 3.57 -13.08
CA GLN A 398 -36.24 4.01 -11.68
C GLN A 398 -35.14 3.35 -10.84
N LEU A 399 -34.44 4.16 -10.05
CA LEU A 399 -33.44 3.66 -9.12
C LEU A 399 -34.18 3.02 -7.95
N LEU A 400 -34.00 1.71 -7.80
CA LEU A 400 -34.39 0.92 -6.65
C LEU A 400 -33.25 -0.04 -6.34
N HIS A 401 -32.50 0.28 -5.30
CA HIS A 401 -31.38 -0.53 -4.85
C HIS A 401 -31.51 -0.82 -3.36
N TRP A 402 -31.21 -2.03 -2.94
CA TRP A 402 -31.09 -2.39 -1.53
C TRP A 402 -29.90 -3.31 -1.30
N ASN A 403 -29.34 -3.25 -0.10
CA ASN A 403 -28.29 -4.14 0.35
C ASN A 403 -28.59 -4.64 1.76
N PHE A 404 -28.30 -5.91 1.98
CA PHE A 404 -28.19 -6.50 3.30
C PHE A 404 -26.74 -6.90 3.56
N GLY A 405 -26.21 -6.57 4.73
CA GLY A 405 -24.88 -6.97 5.15
C GLY A 405 -24.84 -7.42 6.60
N LEU A 406 -24.02 -8.45 6.86
CA LEU A 406 -23.75 -9.03 8.16
C LEU A 406 -22.23 -9.07 8.38
N LYS A 407 -21.80 -8.55 9.52
CA LYS A 407 -20.44 -8.67 10.06
C LYS A 407 -20.49 -9.45 11.36
N LEU A 408 -19.66 -10.47 11.49
CA LEU A 408 -19.42 -11.23 12.71
C LEU A 408 -17.97 -11.02 13.13
N LYS A 409 -17.74 -10.59 14.37
CA LYS A 409 -16.43 -10.59 15.02
C LYS A 409 -16.36 -11.81 15.94
N LEU A 410 -15.32 -12.62 15.79
CA LEU A 410 -15.02 -13.80 16.58
C LEU A 410 -13.54 -13.74 16.99
N PHE A 411 -13.25 -13.14 18.13
CA PHE A 411 -11.89 -12.83 18.58
C PHE A 411 -11.17 -11.95 17.55
N ASP A 412 -10.04 -12.44 17.01
CA ASP A 412 -9.23 -11.79 15.99
C ASP A 412 -9.73 -12.02 14.55
N LEU A 413 -10.86 -12.71 14.39
CA LEU A 413 -11.47 -12.99 13.10
C LEU A 413 -12.67 -12.08 12.85
N ASP A 414 -12.67 -11.38 11.71
CA ASP A 414 -13.82 -10.69 11.17
C ASP A 414 -14.38 -11.48 9.97
N CYS A 415 -15.63 -11.91 10.03
CA CYS A 415 -16.35 -12.51 8.91
C CYS A 415 -17.40 -11.53 8.38
N ILE A 416 -17.52 -11.39 7.06
CA ILE A 416 -18.55 -10.59 6.42
C ILE A 416 -19.28 -11.41 5.36
N PHE A 417 -20.59 -11.18 5.27
CA PHE A 417 -21.44 -11.54 4.15
C PHE A 417 -22.26 -10.31 3.76
N SER A 418 -22.42 -10.04 2.47
CA SER A 418 -23.42 -9.08 2.01
C SER A 418 -24.01 -9.47 0.65
N TYR A 419 -25.24 -9.01 0.44
CA TYR A 419 -25.97 -9.21 -0.80
C TYR A 419 -26.66 -7.89 -1.16
N GLY A 420 -26.45 -7.44 -2.40
CA GLY A 420 -27.09 -6.25 -2.94
C GLY A 420 -27.88 -6.58 -4.20
N ASN A 421 -28.99 -5.88 -4.38
CA ASN A 421 -29.81 -5.98 -5.56
C ASN A 421 -30.22 -4.58 -6.03
N GLY A 422 -29.86 -4.26 -7.27
CA GLY A 422 -30.22 -3.03 -7.96
C GLY A 422 -31.41 -3.19 -8.89
N GLY A 423 -31.97 -4.39 -9.05
CA GLY A 423 -33.08 -4.65 -9.96
C GLY A 423 -32.78 -4.15 -11.37
N LYS A 424 -33.72 -3.39 -11.93
CA LYS A 424 -33.60 -2.79 -13.26
C LYS A 424 -32.88 -1.43 -13.28
N SER A 425 -32.36 -0.96 -12.13
CA SER A 425 -31.82 0.38 -11.98
C SER A 425 -30.72 0.68 -13.00
N GLY A 426 -30.71 1.92 -13.49
CA GLY A 426 -29.72 2.42 -14.43
C GLY A 426 -30.24 2.63 -15.83
N GLU A 427 -29.33 2.67 -16.80
CA GLU A 427 -29.67 2.94 -18.20
C GLU A 427 -30.62 1.87 -18.75
N LYS A 428 -31.68 2.33 -19.42
CA LYS A 428 -32.55 1.46 -20.21
C LYS A 428 -31.74 0.94 -21.40
N ARG A 429 -31.81 -0.37 -21.62
CA ARG A 429 -31.08 -1.06 -22.68
C ARG A 429 -32.03 -1.84 -23.58
N ASN A 430 -31.59 -2.12 -24.80
CA ASN A 430 -32.25 -3.06 -25.68
C ASN A 430 -31.25 -4.14 -26.10
N PRO A 431 -31.41 -5.41 -25.66
CA PRO A 431 -32.46 -5.90 -24.75
C PRO A 431 -32.34 -5.34 -23.31
N GLU A 432 -33.48 -5.30 -22.59
CA GLU A 432 -33.57 -4.70 -21.26
C GLU A 432 -32.81 -5.51 -20.20
N THR A 433 -32.20 -4.81 -19.23
CA THR A 433 -31.72 -5.43 -18.00
C THR A 433 -32.92 -5.81 -17.12
N ASN A 434 -33.06 -7.09 -16.82
CA ASN A 434 -34.11 -7.59 -15.93
C ASN A 434 -33.75 -7.40 -14.45
N ASN A 435 -32.48 -7.59 -14.11
CA ASN A 435 -32.01 -7.56 -12.73
C ASN A 435 -30.49 -7.38 -12.68
N THR A 436 -30.00 -6.71 -11.66
CA THR A 436 -28.57 -6.60 -11.35
C THR A 436 -28.36 -6.86 -9.87
N TYR A 437 -27.41 -7.72 -9.53
CA TYR A 437 -27.19 -8.14 -8.16
C TYR A 437 -25.72 -8.45 -7.90
N TYR A 438 -25.36 -8.47 -6.62
CA TYR A 438 -24.07 -8.97 -6.18
C TYR A 438 -24.18 -9.70 -4.85
N MET A 439 -23.21 -10.56 -4.61
CA MET A 439 -22.94 -11.20 -3.34
C MET A 439 -21.45 -11.07 -3.05
N ASN A 440 -21.10 -10.84 -1.80
CA ASN A 440 -19.72 -10.94 -1.36
C ASN A 440 -19.63 -11.56 0.02
N ALA A 441 -18.52 -12.23 0.26
CA ALA A 441 -18.21 -12.81 1.54
C ALA A 441 -16.71 -12.71 1.79
N GLY A 442 -16.31 -12.67 3.04
CA GLY A 442 -14.90 -12.67 3.37
C GLY A 442 -14.62 -12.93 4.82
N ILE A 443 -13.39 -13.36 5.07
CA ILE A 443 -12.85 -13.57 6.40
C ILE A 443 -11.53 -12.82 6.47
N ALA A 444 -11.30 -12.12 7.57
CA ALA A 444 -10.04 -11.48 7.85
C ALA A 444 -9.55 -11.89 9.24
N TYR A 445 -8.26 -12.18 9.33
CA TYR A 445 -7.55 -12.35 10.59
C TYR A 445 -6.70 -11.10 10.85
N ARG A 446 -6.81 -10.55 12.05
CA ARG A 446 -6.12 -9.32 12.46
C ARG A 446 -5.31 -9.56 13.72
N SER A 447 -4.01 -9.42 13.60
CA SER A 447 -3.05 -9.32 14.70
C SER A 447 -2.44 -7.91 14.69
N ASP A 448 -1.70 -7.54 15.74
CA ASP A 448 -1.08 -6.22 15.87
C ASP A 448 -0.14 -5.89 14.71
N SER A 449 0.65 -6.87 14.26
CA SER A 449 1.62 -6.68 13.17
C SER A 449 1.18 -7.22 11.83
N TYR A 450 0.16 -8.08 11.78
CA TYR A 450 -0.22 -8.80 10.57
C TYR A 450 -1.72 -8.77 10.34
N LYS A 451 -2.14 -8.50 9.10
CA LYS A 451 -3.50 -8.67 8.66
C LYS A 451 -3.52 -9.59 7.45
N SER A 452 -4.43 -10.55 7.44
CA SER A 452 -4.69 -11.38 6.27
C SER A 452 -6.17 -11.42 6.00
N SER A 453 -6.57 -11.45 4.74
CA SER A 453 -7.98 -11.60 4.38
C SER A 453 -8.16 -12.45 3.14
N LEU A 454 -9.19 -13.28 3.16
CA LEU A 454 -9.71 -13.99 2.00
C LEU A 454 -11.10 -13.43 1.69
N THR A 455 -11.29 -12.95 0.47
CA THR A 455 -12.56 -12.34 0.05
C THR A 455 -13.04 -12.95 -1.25
N TYR A 456 -14.36 -13.05 -1.39
CA TYR A 456 -15.08 -13.52 -2.55
C TYR A 456 -16.10 -12.46 -2.97
N PHE A 457 -16.23 -12.25 -4.27
CA PHE A 457 -17.24 -11.40 -4.86
C PHE A 457 -17.83 -12.07 -6.09
N SER A 458 -19.14 -11.96 -6.25
CA SER A 458 -19.88 -12.40 -7.40
C SER A 458 -20.90 -11.34 -7.76
N SER A 459 -21.08 -11.08 -9.04
CA SER A 459 -22.18 -10.28 -9.55
C SER A 459 -22.80 -10.89 -10.77
N GLY A 460 -24.06 -10.55 -10.98
CA GLY A 460 -24.85 -10.95 -12.14
C GLY A 460 -25.65 -9.78 -12.67
N ARG A 461 -25.73 -9.70 -13.99
CA ARG A 461 -26.64 -8.82 -14.72
C ARG A 461 -27.45 -9.65 -15.70
N ASP A 462 -28.74 -9.79 -15.40
CA ASP A 462 -29.68 -10.57 -16.20
C ASP A 462 -30.18 -9.71 -17.36
N ILE A 463 -29.94 -10.15 -18.58
CA ILE A 463 -30.35 -9.47 -19.81
C ILE A 463 -31.49 -10.25 -20.44
N ALA A 464 -32.60 -9.56 -20.74
CA ALA A 464 -33.80 -10.17 -21.28
C ALA A 464 -33.52 -10.94 -22.58
N GLY A 465 -33.76 -12.24 -22.57
CA GLY A 465 -33.57 -13.12 -23.74
C GLY A 465 -32.12 -13.47 -24.08
N GLU A 466 -31.12 -12.96 -23.35
CA GLU A 466 -29.69 -13.12 -23.68
C GLU A 466 -28.89 -13.83 -22.57
N GLY A 467 -29.50 -14.07 -21.41
CA GLY A 467 -28.85 -14.73 -20.26
C GLY A 467 -28.22 -13.75 -19.28
N THR A 468 -27.31 -14.26 -18.43
CA THR A 468 -26.71 -13.50 -17.33
C THR A 468 -25.22 -13.25 -17.60
N ASN A 469 -24.84 -11.97 -17.58
CA ASN A 469 -23.43 -11.58 -17.52
C ASN A 469 -22.95 -11.72 -16.08
N GLU A 470 -21.95 -12.56 -15.85
CA GLU A 470 -21.46 -12.87 -14.51
C GLU A 470 -19.99 -12.46 -14.35
N LEU A 471 -19.66 -11.89 -13.19
CA LEU A 471 -18.29 -11.69 -12.75
C LEU A 471 -18.11 -12.39 -11.40
N THR A 472 -17.05 -13.19 -11.29
CA THR A 472 -16.61 -13.80 -10.04
C THR A 472 -15.17 -13.39 -9.76
N SER A 473 -14.85 -13.14 -8.50
CA SER A 473 -13.49 -12.89 -8.06
C SER A 473 -13.21 -13.40 -6.65
N TYR A 474 -11.95 -13.77 -6.45
CA TYR A 474 -11.39 -14.22 -5.18
C TYR A 474 -10.13 -13.42 -4.93
N ALA A 475 -9.96 -12.88 -3.72
CA ALA A 475 -8.73 -12.19 -3.36
C ALA A 475 -8.15 -12.72 -2.06
N LEU A 476 -6.85 -13.00 -2.10
CA LEU A 476 -6.02 -13.25 -0.92
C LEU A 476 -5.14 -12.01 -0.69
N SER A 477 -5.31 -11.40 0.47
CA SER A 477 -4.62 -10.18 0.85
C SER A 477 -3.78 -10.40 2.10
N LEU A 478 -2.57 -9.83 2.11
CA LEU A 478 -1.66 -9.81 3.25
C LEU A 478 -1.17 -8.39 3.47
N GLU A 479 -1.18 -7.90 4.71
CA GLU A 479 -0.61 -6.61 5.12
C GLU A 479 0.23 -6.82 6.37
N ASN A 480 1.40 -6.19 6.41
CA ASN A 480 2.28 -6.18 7.58
C ASN A 480 2.52 -4.74 8.01
N SER A 481 2.14 -4.44 9.25
CA SER A 481 2.31 -3.15 9.88
C SER A 481 3.78 -2.96 10.28
N LEU A 482 4.36 -1.84 9.85
CA LEU A 482 5.67 -1.36 10.25
C LEU A 482 5.51 -0.24 11.30
N PHE A 483 6.57 0.50 11.57
CA PHE A 483 6.54 1.60 12.55
C PHE A 483 5.80 2.85 12.01
N LEU A 484 5.24 3.66 12.91
CA LEU A 484 4.61 4.96 12.61
C LEU A 484 3.52 4.93 11.52
N GLY A 485 2.58 3.99 11.62
CA GLY A 485 1.43 3.93 10.70
C GLY A 485 1.80 3.57 9.26
N THR A 486 3.02 3.07 9.03
CA THR A 486 3.42 2.51 7.74
C THR A 486 3.07 1.04 7.65
N SER A 487 2.73 0.55 6.46
CA SER A 487 2.58 -0.87 6.20
C SER A 487 2.95 -1.21 4.76
N TYR A 488 3.33 -2.45 4.52
CA TYR A 488 3.40 -2.99 3.16
C TYR A 488 2.37 -4.10 3.01
N TYR A 489 1.91 -4.28 1.78
CA TYR A 489 0.89 -5.28 1.50
C TYR A 489 1.09 -5.96 0.16
N PHE A 490 0.46 -7.13 0.04
CA PHE A 490 0.32 -7.90 -1.17
C PHE A 490 -1.13 -8.33 -1.35
N ASP A 491 -1.63 -8.27 -2.58
CA ASP A 491 -2.97 -8.72 -2.95
C ASP A 491 -2.87 -9.61 -4.20
N ILE A 492 -3.52 -10.76 -4.16
CA ILE A 492 -3.63 -11.66 -5.31
C ILE A 492 -5.11 -11.85 -5.59
N VAL A 493 -5.57 -11.34 -6.73
CA VAL A 493 -6.97 -11.43 -7.15
C VAL A 493 -7.08 -12.34 -8.36
N LYS A 494 -7.83 -13.43 -8.23
CA LYS A 494 -8.28 -14.24 -9.37
C LYS A 494 -9.66 -13.75 -9.78
N PHE A 495 -9.89 -13.56 -11.08
CA PHE A 495 -11.20 -13.19 -11.59
C PHE A 495 -11.61 -14.07 -12.78
N SER A 496 -12.91 -14.17 -13.01
CA SER A 496 -13.50 -14.81 -14.18
C SER A 496 -14.80 -14.11 -14.55
N THR A 497 -14.99 -13.84 -15.84
CA THR A 497 -16.22 -13.31 -16.42
C THR A 497 -16.88 -14.34 -17.31
N LYS A 498 -18.19 -14.19 -17.48
CA LYS A 498 -19.00 -14.96 -18.41
C LYS A 498 -20.00 -14.06 -19.11
N GLU A 499 -19.97 -14.07 -20.44
CA GLU A 499 -20.87 -13.31 -21.32
C GLU A 499 -21.53 -14.28 -22.32
N PRO A 500 -22.72 -14.82 -22.01
CA PRO A 500 -23.35 -15.88 -22.81
C PRO A 500 -23.52 -15.54 -24.29
N LYS A 501 -23.74 -14.27 -24.61
CA LYS A 501 -23.98 -13.78 -25.98
C LYS A 501 -22.73 -13.79 -26.88
N ILE A 502 -21.52 -13.73 -26.30
CA ILE A 502 -20.29 -13.40 -27.05
C ILE A 502 -19.30 -14.58 -27.06
N GLU A 503 -19.63 -15.72 -26.45
CA GLU A 503 -18.75 -16.90 -26.22
C GLU A 503 -17.35 -16.56 -25.65
N ASN A 504 -17.14 -15.33 -25.17
CA ASN A 504 -15.88 -14.83 -24.65
C ASN A 504 -15.96 -14.76 -23.13
N ASN A 505 -15.21 -15.64 -22.47
CA ASN A 505 -14.93 -15.55 -21.05
C ASN A 505 -13.56 -14.90 -20.87
N ASN A 506 -13.45 -13.95 -19.96
CA ASN A 506 -12.16 -13.44 -19.51
C ASN A 506 -11.83 -14.03 -18.15
N SER A 507 -10.64 -14.58 -17.98
CA SER A 507 -10.15 -15.01 -16.68
C SER A 507 -8.69 -14.64 -16.52
N GLY A 508 -8.30 -14.39 -15.27
CA GLY A 508 -6.95 -13.91 -15.02
C GLY A 508 -6.62 -13.72 -13.55
N TYR A 509 -5.42 -13.20 -13.35
CA TYR A 509 -4.87 -12.86 -12.05
C TYR A 509 -4.37 -11.42 -12.06
N VAL A 510 -4.65 -10.69 -10.98
CA VAL A 510 -4.04 -9.39 -10.69
C VAL A 510 -3.23 -9.52 -9.42
N PHE A 511 -1.96 -9.17 -9.50
CA PHE A 511 -1.03 -9.08 -8.38
C PHE A 511 -0.82 -7.61 -8.05
N LEU A 512 -1.05 -7.25 -6.79
CA LEU A 512 -0.80 -5.90 -6.28
C LEU A 512 0.21 -6.00 -5.15
N ALA A 513 1.19 -5.10 -5.15
CA ALA A 513 2.05 -4.84 -4.02
C ALA A 513 2.00 -3.34 -3.71
N GLY A 514 2.06 -2.95 -2.44
CA GLY A 514 2.04 -1.54 -2.11
C GLY A 514 2.58 -1.19 -0.75
N LEU A 515 2.78 0.11 -0.57
CA LEU A 515 3.25 0.76 0.64
C LEU A 515 2.22 1.79 1.07
N LYS A 516 1.76 1.67 2.31
CA LYS A 516 0.85 2.62 2.94
C LYS A 516 1.58 3.41 4.01
N LEU A 517 1.24 4.68 4.11
CA LEU A 517 1.49 5.52 5.27
C LEU A 517 0.15 6.12 5.68
N SER A 518 -0.19 6.01 6.95
CA SER A 518 -1.36 6.65 7.56
C SER A 518 -0.95 7.34 8.85
N PHE A 519 -1.52 8.51 9.10
CA PHE A 519 -1.24 9.35 10.28
C PHE A 519 -2.44 10.18 10.68
#